data_AF-A0A2D0I6Y2-F1
#
_entry.id   AF-A0A2D0I6Y2-F1
#
_cell.length_a   1.000
_cell.length_b   1.000
_cell.length_c   1.000
_cell.angle_alpha   90.00
_cell.angle_beta   90.00
_cell.angle_gamma   90.00
#
_symmetry.space_group_name_H-M   'P 1'
#
loop_
_entity.id
_entity.type
_entity.pdbx_description
1 polymer ?
#
loop_
_entity_poly.entity_id
_entity_poly.type
_entity_poly.pdbx_seq_one_letter_code
_entity_poly.pdbx_strand_id
1 'polypeptide(L)'
;MLPIIVEAATNFCTHQIRMPYDLSMPSSKKRTLLAYIDVEMTNGEMHRAYVGCDEHLIQTITNIFLGEESSDEGTLVDMLLETTNMIVGNAKVLAGELHQTPMSISTPFIVPQDKITDLQMDEKQNIGVDGGEMMIGLQRL
;
A
#
# COMPACT_ATOMS: atom_id res chain seq x y z
N MET A 1 3.20 -7.24 12.01
CA MET A 1 2.45 -7.36 10.76
C MET A 1 3.03 -6.50 9.64
N LEU A 2 3.52 -5.29 9.95
CA LEU A 2 4.15 -4.42 8.95
C LEU A 2 5.21 -5.13 8.07
N PRO A 3 6.15 -5.94 8.60
CA PRO A 3 7.14 -6.61 7.76
C PRO A 3 6.55 -7.50 6.66
N ILE A 4 5.42 -8.18 6.94
CA ILE A 4 4.75 -9.05 5.96
C ILE A 4 4.11 -8.20 4.85
N ILE A 5 3.51 -7.06 5.21
CA ILE A 5 2.91 -6.15 4.22
C ILE A 5 4.00 -5.48 3.38
N VAL A 6 5.13 -5.12 3.99
CA VAL A 6 6.30 -4.60 3.28
C VAL A 6 6.84 -5.65 2.31
N GLU A 7 6.98 -6.90 2.72
CA GLU A 7 7.38 -7.99 1.83
C GLU A 7 6.40 -8.14 0.66
N ALA A 8 5.09 -8.15 0.92
CA ALA A 8 4.08 -8.16 -0.12
C ALA A 8 4.17 -6.97 -1.09
N ALA A 9 4.47 -5.77 -0.57
CA ALA A 9 4.68 -4.57 -1.38
C ALA A 9 5.95 -4.70 -2.25
N THR A 10 7.04 -5.27 -1.73
CA THR A 10 8.25 -5.53 -2.52
C THR A 10 8.02 -6.61 -3.60
N ASN A 11 7.17 -7.61 -3.30
CA ASN A 11 6.73 -8.60 -4.27
C ASN A 11 5.87 -7.95 -5.36
N PHE A 12 4.97 -7.02 -5.02
CA PHE A 12 4.22 -6.23 -5.98
C PHE A 12 5.18 -5.44 -6.89
N CYS A 13 6.15 -4.73 -6.32
CA CYS A 13 7.16 -3.99 -7.07
C CYS A 13 7.92 -4.88 -8.06
N THR A 14 8.43 -6.01 -7.58
CA THR A 14 9.31 -6.90 -8.35
C THR A 14 8.56 -7.72 -9.40
N HIS A 15 7.37 -8.23 -9.06
CA HIS A 15 6.69 -9.23 -9.86
C HIS A 15 5.52 -8.68 -10.67
N GLN A 16 4.79 -7.70 -10.13
CA GLN A 16 3.60 -7.16 -10.79
C GLN A 16 3.94 -5.98 -11.69
N ILE A 17 4.61 -4.97 -11.13
CA ILE A 17 5.01 -3.78 -11.92
C ILE A 17 6.43 -3.88 -12.49
N ARG A 18 7.20 -4.89 -12.07
CA ARG A 18 8.55 -5.21 -12.56
C ARG A 18 9.54 -4.04 -12.46
N MET A 19 9.47 -3.31 -11.35
CA MET A 19 10.31 -2.15 -11.08
C MET A 19 11.27 -2.40 -9.91
N PRO A 20 12.49 -1.83 -9.97
CA PRO A 20 13.39 -1.85 -8.83
C PRO A 20 12.81 -1.02 -7.69
N TYR A 21 13.10 -1.43 -6.46
CA TYR A 21 12.66 -0.72 -5.26
C TYR A 21 13.83 -0.47 -4.30
N ASP A 22 13.66 0.51 -3.41
CA ASP A 22 14.61 0.87 -2.36
C ASP A 22 13.91 1.14 -1.03
N LEU A 23 14.20 0.32 -0.01
CA LEU A 23 13.67 0.47 1.35
C LEU A 23 14.43 1.50 2.20
N SER A 24 15.58 1.98 1.73
CA SER A 24 16.42 2.96 2.43
C SER A 24 16.06 4.41 2.12
N MET A 25 15.06 4.64 1.27
CA MET A 25 14.65 5.97 0.85
C MET A 25 14.01 6.76 2.03
N PRO A 26 14.53 7.96 2.38
CA PRO A 26 13.88 8.82 3.34
C PRO A 26 12.55 9.35 2.77
N SER A 27 11.54 9.55 3.63
CA SER A 27 10.24 10.06 3.14
C SER A 27 10.42 11.42 2.48
N SER A 28 9.93 11.58 1.25
CA SER A 28 9.83 12.88 0.62
C SER A 28 8.53 13.56 1.06
N LYS A 29 8.52 14.89 1.20
CA LYS A 29 7.29 15.66 1.48
C LYS A 29 6.43 15.84 0.23
N LYS A 30 6.27 14.78 -0.56
CA LYS A 30 5.42 14.79 -1.76
C LYS A 30 3.95 14.64 -1.36
N ARG A 31 3.06 15.10 -2.24
CA ARG A 31 1.63 14.79 -2.13
C ARG A 31 1.45 13.29 -2.35
N THR A 32 0.80 12.63 -1.41
CA THR A 32 0.55 11.18 -1.43
C THR A 32 -0.94 10.94 -1.43
N LEU A 33 -1.44 10.16 -2.38
CA LEU A 33 -2.76 9.53 -2.27
C LEU A 33 -2.63 8.35 -1.31
N LEU A 34 -3.58 8.20 -0.40
CA LEU A 34 -3.48 7.22 0.68
C LEU A 34 -4.78 6.44 0.80
N ALA A 35 -4.68 5.12 0.77
CA ALA A 35 -5.78 4.21 1.04
C ALA A 35 -5.47 3.36 2.27
N TYR A 36 -6.52 2.77 2.84
CA TYR A 36 -6.40 1.84 3.94
C TYR A 36 -7.33 0.65 3.77
N ILE A 37 -6.98 -0.44 4.45
CA ILE A 37 -7.77 -1.67 4.54
C ILE A 37 -7.67 -2.20 5.96
N ASP A 38 -8.78 -2.64 6.52
CA ASP A 38 -8.80 -3.21 7.87
C ASP A 38 -8.47 -4.70 7.79
N VAL A 39 -7.66 -5.15 8.73
CA VAL A 39 -7.10 -6.50 8.81
C VAL A 39 -7.43 -7.08 10.18
N GLU A 40 -8.06 -8.26 10.18
CA GLU A 40 -8.38 -9.01 11.39
C GLU A 40 -7.47 -10.24 11.50
N MET A 41 -6.74 -10.32 12.61
CA MET A 41 -5.90 -11.47 12.93
C MET A 41 -6.75 -12.59 13.58
N THR A 42 -6.30 -13.85 13.51
CA THR A 42 -7.03 -14.98 14.14
C THR A 42 -7.19 -14.87 15.67
N ASN A 43 -6.37 -14.07 16.34
CA ASN A 43 -6.48 -13.79 17.77
C ASN A 43 -7.53 -12.68 18.08
N GLY A 44 -8.20 -12.15 17.06
CA GLY A 44 -9.17 -11.06 17.17
C GLY A 44 -8.55 -9.66 17.19
N GLU A 45 -7.24 -9.53 17.05
CA GLU A 45 -6.59 -8.21 16.95
C GLU A 45 -6.90 -7.56 15.61
N MET A 46 -7.45 -6.35 15.67
CA MET A 46 -7.78 -5.52 14.52
C MET A 46 -6.66 -4.53 14.25
N HIS A 47 -6.31 -4.40 12.99
CA HIS A 47 -5.37 -3.39 12.53
C HIS A 47 -5.90 -2.73 11.27
N ARG A 48 -5.36 -1.56 10.97
CA ARG A 48 -5.54 -0.85 9.72
C ARG A 48 -4.20 -0.77 9.01
N ALA A 49 -4.14 -1.38 7.84
CA ALA A 49 -3.01 -1.26 6.93
C ALA A 49 -3.24 -0.08 6.00
N TYR A 50 -2.22 0.73 5.81
CA TYR A 50 -2.23 1.88 4.90
C TYR A 50 -1.29 1.63 3.73
N VAL A 51 -1.74 1.98 2.53
CA VAL A 51 -0.91 2.00 1.33
C VAL A 51 -1.08 3.36 0.67
N GLY A 52 0.03 4.09 0.56
CA GLY A 52 0.07 5.38 -0.10
C GLY A 52 1.04 5.37 -1.26
N CYS A 53 0.73 6.12 -2.31
CA CYS A 53 1.62 6.37 -3.43
C CYS A 53 1.68 7.87 -3.70
N ASP A 54 2.87 8.37 -4.01
CA ASP A 54 2.96 9.69 -4.64
C ASP A 54 2.35 9.67 -6.05
N GLU A 55 2.06 10.87 -6.57
CA GLU A 55 1.39 11.05 -7.87
C GLU A 55 2.15 10.38 -9.03
N HIS A 56 3.49 10.45 -9.00
CA HIS A 56 4.34 9.83 -10.01
C HIS A 56 4.20 8.30 -10.00
N LEU A 57 4.28 7.68 -8.83
CA LEU A 57 4.20 6.23 -8.72
C LEU A 57 2.80 5.73 -9.09
N ILE A 58 1.74 6.39 -8.61
CA ILE A 58 0.39 5.91 -8.92
C ILE A 58 0.07 6.08 -10.41
N GLN A 59 0.49 7.17 -11.06
CA GLN A 59 0.35 7.30 -12.52
C GLN A 59 1.14 6.22 -13.26
N THR A 60 2.35 5.89 -12.77
CA THR A 60 3.18 4.82 -13.35
C THR A 60 2.49 3.47 -13.25
N ILE A 61 1.93 3.14 -12.09
CA ILE A 61 1.13 1.93 -11.87
C ILE A 61 -0.08 1.92 -12.80
N THR A 62 -0.82 3.02 -12.88
CA THR A 62 -1.98 3.16 -13.76
C THR A 62 -1.61 2.94 -15.23
N ASN A 63 -0.50 3.49 -15.71
CA ASN A 63 -0.02 3.25 -17.07
C ASN A 63 0.32 1.77 -17.30
N ILE A 64 0.97 1.10 -16.35
CA ILE A 64 1.31 -0.32 -16.46
C ILE A 64 0.06 -1.20 -16.59
N PHE A 65 -1.00 -0.91 -15.83
CA PHE A 65 -2.21 -1.72 -15.81
C PHE A 65 -3.25 -1.34 -16.86
N LEU A 66 -3.40 -0.04 -17.19
CA LEU A 66 -4.44 0.48 -18.06
C LEU A 66 -3.92 1.05 -19.39
N GLY A 67 -2.60 1.29 -19.52
CA GLY A 67 -2.00 1.89 -20.72
C GLY A 67 -2.24 3.40 -20.85
N GLU A 68 -2.63 4.06 -19.77
CA GLU A 68 -2.90 5.50 -19.74
C GLU A 68 -1.65 6.30 -19.35
N GLU A 69 -1.19 7.18 -20.25
CA GLU A 69 -0.05 8.08 -19.96
C GLU A 69 -0.40 9.18 -18.96
N SER A 70 -1.66 9.59 -18.92
CA SER A 70 -2.21 10.55 -17.96
C SER A 70 -3.62 10.16 -17.58
N SER A 71 -3.90 10.10 -16.28
CA SER A 71 -5.19 9.68 -15.76
C SER A 71 -5.79 10.77 -14.87
N ASP A 72 -7.11 10.86 -14.84
CA ASP A 72 -7.79 11.75 -13.91
C ASP A 72 -7.71 11.23 -12.46
N GLU A 73 -8.03 12.10 -11.49
CA GLU A 73 -7.94 11.78 -10.06
C GLU A 73 -8.82 10.58 -9.66
N GLY A 74 -9.97 10.38 -10.31
CA GLY A 74 -10.86 9.26 -10.04
C GLY A 74 -10.20 7.94 -10.42
N THR A 75 -9.64 7.86 -11.63
CA THR A 75 -8.89 6.68 -12.08
C THR A 75 -7.68 6.40 -11.20
N LEU A 76 -6.93 7.41 -10.77
CA LEU A 76 -5.80 7.23 -9.85
C LEU A 76 -6.23 6.70 -8.48
N VAL A 77 -7.37 7.17 -7.96
CA VAL A 77 -7.96 6.67 -6.71
C VAL A 77 -8.37 5.21 -6.84
N ASP A 78 -9.09 4.86 -7.91
CA ASP A 78 -9.53 3.48 -8.14
C ASP A 78 -8.32 2.53 -8.27
N MET A 79 -7.28 2.97 -8.99
CA MET A 79 -6.05 2.20 -9.10
C MET A 79 -5.31 2.07 -7.78
N LEU A 80 -5.35 3.08 -6.90
CA LEU A 80 -4.74 2.98 -5.57
C LEU A 80 -5.51 1.98 -4.70
N LEU A 81 -6.84 1.96 -4.76
CA LEU A 81 -7.66 0.99 -4.04
C LEU A 81 -7.36 -0.43 -4.51
N GLU A 82 -7.28 -0.67 -5.81
CA GLU A 82 -6.91 -1.99 -6.35
C GLU A 82 -5.47 -2.37 -5.97
N THR A 83 -4.52 -1.43 -6.07
CA THR A 83 -3.13 -1.64 -5.62
C THR A 83 -3.07 -2.03 -4.15
N THR A 84 -3.85 -1.37 -3.29
CA THR A 84 -3.96 -1.68 -1.86
C THR A 84 -4.48 -3.10 -1.65
N ASN A 85 -5.54 -3.47 -2.39
CA ASN A 85 -6.13 -4.80 -2.35
C ASN A 85 -5.14 -5.88 -2.81
N MET A 86 -4.37 -5.63 -3.88
CA MET A 86 -3.33 -6.54 -4.37
C MET A 86 -2.21 -6.75 -3.36
N ILE A 87 -1.69 -5.67 -2.78
CA ILE A 87 -0.59 -5.73 -1.80
C ILE A 87 -1.05 -6.45 -0.53
N VAL A 88 -2.16 -6.02 0.07
CA VAL A 88 -2.61 -6.58 1.35
C VAL A 88 -3.24 -7.97 1.16
N GLY A 89 -3.83 -8.25 0.00
CA GLY A 89 -4.22 -9.58 -0.42
C GLY A 89 -3.04 -10.55 -0.55
N ASN A 90 -1.93 -10.10 -1.14
CA ASN A 90 -0.70 -10.89 -1.17
C ASN A 90 -0.13 -11.11 0.24
N ALA A 91 -0.13 -10.07 1.10
CA ALA A 91 0.27 -10.20 2.49
C ALA A 91 -0.55 -11.26 3.24
N LYS A 92 -1.87 -11.35 2.98
CA LYS A 92 -2.75 -12.37 3.58
C LYS A 92 -2.30 -13.79 3.22
N VAL A 93 -1.92 -14.00 1.96
CA VAL A 93 -1.39 -15.29 1.50
C VAL A 93 -0.06 -15.61 2.20
N LEU A 94 0.88 -14.65 2.22
CA LEU A 94 2.18 -14.81 2.90
C LEU A 94 2.00 -15.12 4.40
N ALA A 95 1.11 -14.41 5.08
CA ALA A 95 0.84 -14.60 6.50
C ALA A 95 0.29 -16.02 6.80
N GLY A 96 -0.59 -16.53 5.94
CA GLY A 96 -1.13 -17.88 6.06
C GLY A 96 -0.12 -18.99 5.77
N GLU A 97 0.61 -18.86 4.65
CA GLU A 97 1.48 -19.93 4.15
C GLU A 97 2.84 -19.98 4.85
N LEU A 98 3.47 -18.82 5.09
CA LEU A 98 4.84 -18.75 5.60
C LEU A 98 4.91 -18.53 7.10
N HIS A 99 3.97 -17.76 7.65
CA HIS A 99 4.01 -17.34 9.05
C HIS A 99 2.99 -18.05 9.94
N GLN A 100 2.14 -18.92 9.37
CA GLN A 100 1.06 -19.63 10.08
C GLN A 100 0.20 -18.67 10.92
N THR A 101 0.02 -17.45 10.43
CA THR A 101 -0.77 -16.38 11.05
C THR A 101 -1.86 -15.96 10.07
N PRO A 102 -2.94 -16.75 9.91
CA PRO A 102 -4.01 -16.40 8.99
C PRO A 102 -4.61 -15.04 9.36
N MET A 103 -5.06 -14.30 8.34
CA MET A 103 -5.76 -13.04 8.55
C MET A 103 -6.90 -12.85 7.55
N SER A 104 -7.88 -12.07 7.96
CA SER A 104 -8.98 -11.59 7.15
C SER A 104 -8.70 -10.15 6.74
N ILE A 105 -9.14 -9.76 5.54
CA ILE A 105 -8.99 -8.38 5.06
C ILE A 105 -10.36 -7.90 4.59
N SER A 106 -10.68 -6.63 4.88
CA SER A 106 -11.90 -5.98 4.40
C SER A 106 -11.73 -5.44 2.98
N THR A 107 -12.59 -4.51 2.54
CA THR A 107 -12.38 -3.77 1.29
C THR A 107 -11.60 -2.49 1.55
N PRO A 108 -10.76 -2.02 0.61
CA PRO A 108 -10.00 -0.80 0.79
C PRO A 108 -10.87 0.45 0.71
N PHE A 109 -10.45 1.51 1.39
CA PHE A 109 -11.07 2.84 1.38
C PHE A 109 -10.02 3.93 1.20
N ILE A 110 -10.39 5.03 0.54
CA ILE A 110 -9.51 6.19 0.40
C ILE A 110 -9.50 7.00 1.70
N VAL A 111 -8.33 7.51 2.10
CA VAL A 111 -8.19 8.50 3.15
C VAL A 111 -8.44 9.89 2.54
N PRO A 112 -9.41 10.67 3.04
CA PRO A 112 -9.60 12.04 2.61
C PRO A 112 -8.35 12.89 2.82
N GLN A 113 -7.98 13.71 1.84
CA GLN A 113 -6.73 14.48 1.83
C GLN A 113 -6.55 15.36 3.08
N ASP A 114 -7.64 15.93 3.58
CA ASP A 114 -7.70 16.77 4.78
C ASP A 114 -7.44 16.00 6.08
N LYS A 115 -7.54 14.66 6.06
CA LYS A 115 -7.34 13.80 7.24
C LYS A 115 -5.96 13.14 7.28
N ILE A 116 -5.18 13.20 6.21
CA ILE A 116 -3.89 12.52 6.12
C ILE A 116 -2.91 13.04 7.20
N THR A 117 -2.92 14.34 7.48
CA THR A 117 -2.02 14.94 8.48
C THR A 117 -2.33 14.54 9.91
N ASP A 118 -3.56 14.12 10.17
CA ASP A 118 -4.04 13.76 11.50
C ASP A 118 -3.90 12.25 11.78
N LEU A 119 -3.45 11.47 10.79
CA LEU A 119 -3.26 10.04 10.95
C LEU A 119 -2.12 9.73 11.92
N GLN A 120 -2.44 8.89 12.90
CA GLN A 120 -1.44 8.26 13.75
C GLN A 120 -1.23 6.83 13.27
N MET A 121 -0.03 6.56 12.77
CA MET A 121 0.42 5.22 12.41
C MET A 121 1.39 4.74 13.48
N ASP A 122 1.20 3.54 13.99
CA ASP A 122 2.09 2.92 14.97
C ASP A 122 3.43 2.57 14.32
N GLU A 123 3.37 2.07 13.08
CA GLU A 123 4.54 1.69 12.30
C GLU A 123 4.40 2.18 10.85
N LYS A 124 5.54 2.51 10.22
CA LYS A 124 5.59 3.03 8.85
C LYS A 124 6.88 2.62 8.16
N GLN A 125 6.78 2.26 6.89
CA GLN A 125 7.91 2.02 5.97
C GLN A 125 7.66 2.77 4.66
N ASN A 126 8.66 3.46 4.14
CA ASN A 126 8.61 3.99 2.77
C ASN A 126 9.43 3.10 1.84
N ILE A 127 9.01 3.05 0.57
CA ILE A 127 9.61 2.25 -0.47
C ILE A 127 9.74 3.15 -1.69
N GLY A 128 10.98 3.46 -2.07
CA GLY A 128 11.25 4.16 -3.33
C GLY A 128 11.03 3.23 -4.51
N VAL A 129 10.32 3.68 -5.55
CA VAL A 129 10.06 2.88 -6.77
C VAL A 129 10.13 3.80 -7.98
N ASP A 130 11.12 3.60 -8.85
CA ASP A 130 11.33 4.37 -10.09
C ASP A 130 11.19 5.90 -9.95
N GLY A 131 11.82 6.48 -8.91
CA GLY A 131 11.76 7.92 -8.60
C GLY A 131 10.46 8.38 -7.91
N GLY A 132 9.47 7.50 -7.81
CA GLY A 132 8.28 7.63 -6.98
C GLY A 132 8.45 7.05 -5.58
N GLU A 133 7.43 7.23 -4.75
CA GLU A 133 7.42 6.78 -3.35
C GLU A 133 6.12 6.04 -3.04
N MET A 134 6.25 4.84 -2.51
CA MET A 134 5.18 4.08 -1.85
C MET A 134 5.37 4.14 -0.35
N MET A 135 4.28 4.23 0.39
CA MET A 135 4.24 4.26 1.84
C MET A 135 3.37 3.12 2.34
N ILE A 136 3.91 2.31 3.25
CA ILE A 136 3.18 1.27 3.97
C ILE A 136 3.09 1.68 5.43
N GLY A 137 1.88 1.80 5.94
CA GLY A 137 1.61 2.14 7.33
C GLY A 137 0.80 1.06 8.04
N LEU A 138 0.92 1.01 9.35
CA LEU A 138 0.11 0.14 10.20
C LEU A 138 -0.38 0.90 11.43
N GLN A 139 -1.63 0.69 11.79
CA GLN A 139 -2.23 1.18 13.03
C GLN A 139 -3.03 0.05 13.68
N ARG A 140 -2.91 -0.14 14.99
CA ARG A 140 -3.77 -1.01 15.79
C ARG A 140 -5.07 -0.30 16.12
N LEU A 141 -6.20 -1.01 16.02
CA LEU A 141 -7.55 -0.49 16.30
C LEU A 141 -8.04 -0.88 17.71
#